data_AF-A0A0D6M9F4-F1
#
_entry.id   AF-A0A0D6M9F4-F1
#
_cell.length_a   1.000
_cell.length_b   1.000
_cell.length_c   1.000
_cell.angle_alpha   90.00
_cell.angle_beta   90.00
_cell.angle_gamma   90.00
#
_symmetry.space_group_name_H-M   'P 1'
#
loop_
_entity.id
_entity.type
_entity.pdbx_description
1 polymer ?
#
loop_
_entity_poly.entity_id
_entity_poly.type
_entity_poly.pdbx_seq_one_letter_code
_entity_poly.pdbx_strand_id
1 'polypeptide(L)'
;MEFWRSSMEISLTAVDDAFDDIPDVKPDIFWDDTVSPLYSQETAGRAVNFYVGSANRAELSEDVTEIKMVPHPTNEKFDQYIKKPVRRRRTSIVSVVKTPHCE
;
A
#
# COMPACT_ATOMS: atom_id res chain seq x y z
N MET A 1 4.31 -10.52 -27.36
CA MET A 1 5.34 -11.49 -26.92
C MET A 1 5.95 -11.14 -25.55
N GLU A 2 5.38 -10.19 -24.81
CA GLU A 2 6.01 -9.65 -23.58
C GLU A 2 5.69 -10.46 -22.31
N PHE A 3 4.48 -11.03 -22.23
CA PHE A 3 4.06 -11.84 -21.08
C PHE A 3 4.96 -13.08 -20.84
N TRP A 4 5.35 -13.77 -21.90
CA TRP A 4 6.24 -14.94 -21.81
C TRP A 4 7.67 -14.57 -21.40
N ARG A 5 8.15 -13.38 -21.80
CA ARG A 5 9.45 -12.85 -21.34
C ARG A 5 9.44 -12.58 -19.84
N SER A 6 8.43 -11.87 -19.36
CA SER A 6 8.28 -11.55 -17.93
C SER A 6 8.15 -12.82 -17.08
N SER A 7 7.36 -13.80 -17.52
CA SER A 7 7.20 -15.08 -16.81
C SER A 7 8.53 -15.83 -16.65
N MET A 8 9.33 -15.89 -17.72
CA MET A 8 10.61 -16.60 -17.72
C MET A 8 11.65 -15.90 -16.84
N GLU A 9 11.71 -14.56 -16.90
CA GLU A 9 12.62 -13.76 -16.08
C GLU A 9 12.31 -13.89 -14.58
N ILE A 10 11.04 -13.82 -14.20
CA ILE A 10 10.60 -14.04 -12.81
C ILE A 10 10.96 -15.46 -12.37
N SER A 11 10.72 -16.46 -13.21
CA SER A 11 11.00 -17.86 -12.85
C SER A 11 12.48 -18.14 -12.61
N LEU A 12 13.38 -17.53 -13.39
CA LEU A 12 14.82 -17.71 -13.26
C LEU A 12 15.37 -16.97 -12.04
N THR A 13 14.93 -15.73 -11.85
CA THR A 13 15.32 -14.90 -10.69
C THR A 13 14.88 -15.56 -9.37
N ALA A 14 13.69 -16.17 -9.34
CA ALA A 14 13.15 -16.80 -8.13
C ALA A 14 13.93 -18.05 -7.67
N VAL A 15 14.53 -18.80 -8.61
CA VAL A 15 15.23 -20.06 -8.30
C VAL A 15 16.74 -19.92 -8.24
N ASP A 16 17.30 -18.85 -8.81
CA ASP A 16 18.75 -18.57 -8.81
C ASP A 16 19.07 -17.52 -7.73
N ASP A 17 18.69 -16.27 -7.97
CA ASP A 17 19.06 -15.14 -7.10
C ASP A 17 18.32 -15.13 -5.76
N ALA A 18 17.01 -15.39 -5.76
CA ALA A 18 16.18 -15.29 -4.56
C ALA A 18 16.04 -16.61 -3.77
N PHE A 19 16.80 -17.64 -4.16
CA PHE A 19 16.73 -18.94 -3.49
C PHE A 19 17.40 -18.87 -2.10
N ASP A 20 16.62 -19.16 -1.06
CA ASP A 20 17.04 -19.11 0.35
C ASP A 20 17.56 -17.72 0.81
N ASP A 21 17.37 -16.68 0.00
CA ASP A 21 17.66 -15.28 0.34
C ASP A 21 16.47 -14.66 1.08
N ILE A 22 16.29 -15.09 2.33
CA ILE A 22 15.20 -14.63 3.20
C ILE A 22 15.69 -13.42 4.02
N PRO A 23 14.98 -12.28 3.99
CA PRO A 23 15.35 -11.15 4.82
C PRO A 23 15.17 -11.49 6.31
N ASP A 24 16.01 -10.88 7.17
CA ASP A 24 15.88 -11.03 8.62
C ASP A 24 14.46 -10.74 9.09
N VAL A 25 13.89 -11.67 9.87
CA VAL A 25 12.59 -11.45 10.51
C VAL A 25 12.74 -10.41 11.61
N LYS A 26 12.23 -9.21 11.35
CA LYS A 26 12.21 -8.09 12.30
C LYS A 26 10.77 -7.65 12.56
N PRO A 27 10.41 -7.30 13.81
CA PRO A 27 9.14 -6.68 14.11
C PRO A 27 8.92 -5.45 13.24
N ASP A 28 7.80 -5.39 12.54
CA ASP A 28 7.45 -4.21 11.75
C ASP A 28 6.96 -3.06 12.66
N ILE A 29 6.77 -1.88 12.08
CA ILE A 29 6.35 -0.67 12.79
C ILE A 29 4.97 -0.78 13.47
N PHE A 30 4.21 -1.84 13.17
CA PHE A 30 2.88 -2.12 13.68
C PHE A 30 2.81 -3.38 14.57
N TRP A 31 3.94 -4.02 14.87
CA TRP A 31 4.01 -5.28 15.62
C TRP A 31 3.24 -5.28 16.96
N ASP A 32 3.31 -4.17 17.71
CA ASP A 32 2.71 -4.06 19.05
C ASP A 32 1.34 -3.35 19.09
N ASP A 33 0.79 -2.92 17.95
CA ASP A 33 -0.35 -1.99 17.93
C ASP A 33 -1.33 -2.28 16.78
N THR A 34 -2.64 -2.23 17.05
CA THR A 34 -3.66 -2.45 16.03
C THR A 34 -3.69 -1.30 15.03
N VAL A 35 -3.65 -1.60 13.73
CA VAL A 35 -3.58 -0.59 12.67
C VAL A 35 -4.88 -0.38 11.92
N SER A 36 -5.13 0.88 11.57
CA SER A 36 -6.02 1.23 10.47
C SER A 36 -5.15 1.62 9.28
N PRO A 37 -5.27 0.93 8.13
CA PRO A 37 -4.65 1.38 6.89
C PRO A 37 -5.09 2.80 6.52
N LEU A 38 -4.19 3.53 5.86
CA LEU A 38 -4.55 4.79 5.21
C LEU A 38 -5.06 4.53 3.79
N TYR A 39 -6.02 5.33 3.38
CA TYR A 39 -6.67 5.31 2.08
C TYR A 39 -6.32 6.59 1.36
N SER A 40 -6.30 6.58 0.03
CA SER A 40 -6.20 7.85 -0.69
C SER A 40 -7.46 8.67 -0.39
N GLN A 41 -7.37 10.00 -0.43
CA GLN A 41 -8.51 10.88 -0.14
C GLN A 41 -9.73 10.55 -1.03
N GLU A 42 -9.47 10.10 -2.25
CA GLU A 42 -10.46 9.73 -3.25
C GLU A 42 -11.16 8.41 -2.91
N THR A 43 -10.49 7.48 -2.22
CA THR A 43 -11.07 6.18 -1.83
C THR A 43 -11.55 6.11 -0.39
N ALA A 44 -11.13 7.04 0.47
CA ALA A 44 -11.45 7.02 1.89
C ALA A 44 -12.96 7.13 2.19
N GLY A 45 -13.74 7.81 1.34
CA GLY A 45 -15.19 7.95 1.52
C GLY A 45 -16.01 6.77 1.00
N ARG A 46 -15.39 5.84 0.27
CA ARG A 46 -16.11 4.71 -0.36
C ARG A 46 -16.31 3.61 0.67
N ALA A 47 -17.51 3.05 0.77
CA ALA A 47 -17.74 1.85 1.56
C ALA A 47 -17.07 0.64 0.89
N VAL A 48 -15.75 0.50 1.07
CA VAL A 48 -14.97 -0.63 0.57
C VAL A 48 -14.87 -1.68 1.67
N ASN A 49 -15.20 -2.93 1.35
CA ASN A 49 -14.94 -4.04 2.26
C ASN A 49 -13.45 -4.09 2.58
N PHE A 50 -13.10 -4.20 3.87
CA PHE A 50 -11.72 -4.26 4.35
C PHE A 50 -10.86 -5.28 3.60
N TYR A 51 -11.44 -6.43 3.23
CA TYR A 51 -10.77 -7.52 2.53
C TYR A 51 -10.46 -7.26 1.05
N VAL A 52 -11.02 -6.20 0.46
CA VAL A 52 -10.86 -5.89 -0.96
C VAL A 52 -9.74 -4.84 -1.18
N GLY A 53 -9.29 -4.19 -0.11
CA GLY A 53 -8.16 -3.27 -0.13
C GLY A 53 -8.51 -1.81 -0.46
N SER A 54 -7.63 -0.89 -0.05
CA SER A 54 -7.85 0.56 -0.12
C SER A 54 -7.74 1.17 -1.52
N ALA A 55 -7.08 0.48 -2.44
CA ALA A 55 -6.90 0.90 -3.83
C ALA A 55 -7.98 0.36 -4.78
N ASN A 56 -8.96 -0.39 -4.27
CA ASN A 56 -9.95 -1.02 -5.13
C ASN A 56 -10.77 0.01 -5.91
N ARG A 57 -10.70 -0.08 -7.25
CA ARG A 57 -11.35 0.84 -8.20
C ARG A 57 -11.00 2.31 -7.97
N ALA A 58 -9.83 2.62 -7.40
CA ALA A 58 -9.40 4.01 -7.25
C ALA A 58 -9.36 4.70 -8.62
N GLU A 59 -10.12 5.79 -8.78
CA GLU A 59 -10.10 6.62 -9.98
C GLU A 59 -9.29 7.86 -9.64
N LEU A 60 -8.03 7.87 -10.11
CA LEU A 60 -7.12 9.00 -9.98
C LEU A 60 -6.96 9.63 -11.36
N SER A 61 -6.88 10.96 -11.44
CA SER A 61 -6.57 11.62 -12.71
C SER A 61 -5.08 11.43 -13.06
N GLU A 62 -4.76 11.42 -14.35
CA GLU A 62 -3.39 11.23 -14.84
C GLU A 62 -2.45 12.40 -14.49
N ASP A 63 -3.02 13.53 -14.07
CA ASP A 63 -2.31 14.76 -13.70
C ASP A 63 -2.00 14.85 -12.20
N VAL A 64 -2.37 13.85 -11.39
CA VAL A 64 -2.07 13.84 -9.96
C VAL A 64 -0.57 13.66 -9.72
N THR A 65 0.05 14.66 -9.09
CA THR A 65 1.44 14.62 -8.62
C THR A 65 1.57 14.21 -7.16
N GLU A 66 0.51 14.42 -6.37
CA GLU A 66 0.51 14.15 -4.93
C GLU A 66 -0.82 13.52 -4.51
N ILE A 67 -0.72 12.38 -3.83
CA ILE A 67 -1.88 11.68 -3.27
C ILE A 67 -1.87 11.89 -1.76
N LYS A 68 -2.94 12.48 -1.24
CA LYS A 68 -3.13 12.62 0.20
C LYS A 68 -3.77 11.34 0.76
N MET A 69 -3.08 10.73 1.70
CA MET A 69 -3.54 9.53 2.39
C MET A 69 -4.19 9.92 3.71
N VAL A 70 -5.42 9.46 3.93
CA VAL A 70 -6.25 9.78 5.09
C VAL A 70 -6.85 8.49 5.70
N PRO A 71 -7.24 8.51 6.98
CA PRO A 71 -7.90 7.36 7.59
C PRO A 71 -9.30 7.20 7.00
N HIS A 72 -9.77 5.95 6.89
CA HIS A 72 -11.13 5.69 6.47
C HIS A 72 -12.13 6.05 7.59
N PRO A 73 -13.25 6.75 7.30
CA PRO A 73 -14.19 7.22 8.33
C PRO A 73 -14.80 6.09 9.17
N THR A 74 -15.03 4.91 8.58
CA THR A 74 -15.54 3.75 9.34
C THR A 74 -14.51 3.18 10.30
N ASN A 75 -13.23 3.53 10.12
CA ASN A 75 -12.14 3.00 10.93
C ASN A 75 -11.95 3.76 12.25
N GLU A 76 -12.63 4.89 12.43
CA GLU A 76 -12.69 5.60 13.71
C GLU A 76 -13.18 4.68 14.85
N LYS A 77 -14.04 3.69 14.54
CA LYS A 77 -14.46 2.68 15.51
C LYS A 77 -13.34 1.75 15.96
N PHE A 78 -12.33 1.55 15.11
CA PHE A 78 -11.15 0.75 15.44
C PHE A 78 -10.06 1.57 16.13
N ASP A 79 -10.15 2.91 16.10
CA ASP A 79 -9.22 3.78 16.80
C ASP A 79 -9.19 3.50 18.32
N GLN A 80 -10.30 2.99 18.88
CA GLN A 80 -10.39 2.59 20.28
C GLN A 80 -9.43 1.46 20.68
N TYR A 81 -8.96 0.65 19.72
CA TYR A 81 -8.02 -0.43 19.97
C TYR A 81 -6.55 0.06 19.93
N ILE A 82 -6.31 1.28 19.43
CA ILE A 82 -4.97 1.88 19.32
C ILE A 82 -4.46 2.22 20.72
N LYS A 83 -3.40 1.53 21.15
CA LYS A 83 -2.83 1.73 22.49
C LYS A 83 -1.94 2.98 22.57
N LYS A 84 -1.36 3.43 21.45
CA LYS A 84 -0.37 4.53 21.40
C LYS A 84 -0.61 5.52 20.24
N PRO A 85 -1.63 6.40 20.32
CA PRO A 85 -2.03 7.27 19.20
C PRO A 85 -1.01 8.36 18.83
N VAL A 86 -0.17 8.81 19.78
CA VAL A 86 0.82 9.91 19.59
C VAL A 86 1.91 9.57 18.56
N ARG A 87 2.17 8.28 18.30
CA ARG A 87 3.17 7.85 17.32
C ARG A 87 2.66 7.84 15.87
N ARG A 88 1.38 8.14 15.62
CA ARG A 88 0.77 8.02 14.28
C ARG A 88 0.58 9.37 13.60
N ARG A 89 1.28 9.58 12.49
CA ARG A 89 0.87 10.58 11.49
C ARG A 89 -0.47 10.12 10.91
N ARG A 90 -1.56 10.82 11.23
CA ARG A 90 -2.92 10.47 10.78
C ARG A 90 -3.14 10.71 9.29
N THR A 91 -2.24 11.44 8.63
CA THR A 91 -2.25 11.67 7.20
C THR A 91 -0.83 11.61 6.64
N SER A 92 -0.67 11.12 5.43
CA SER A 92 0.59 11.19 4.68
C SER A 92 0.36 11.74 3.28
N ILE A 93 1.42 12.23 2.64
CA ILE A 93 1.40 12.65 1.24
C ILE A 93 2.35 11.72 0.50
N VAL A 94 1.89 11.13 -0.58
CA VAL A 94 2.68 10.26 -1.46
C VAL A 94 2.86 10.96 -2.78
N SER A 95 4.11 11.25 -3.15
CA SER A 95 4.44 11.81 -4.46
C SER A 95 4.36 10.74 -5.53
N VAL A 96 3.66 11.04 -6.63
CA VAL A 96 3.57 10.15 -7.79
C VAL A 96 4.70 10.49 -8.75
N VAL A 97 5.64 9.56 -8.92
CA VAL A 97 6.69 9.69 -9.95
C VAL A 97 6.14 9.08 -11.23
N LYS A 98 5.94 9.91 -12.27
CA LYS A 98 5.61 9.42 -13.61
C LYS A 98 6.82 8.64 -14.14
N THR A 99 6.71 7.33 -14.24
CA THR A 99 7.69 6.54 -15.00
C THR A 99 7.56 6.95 -16.46
N PRO A 100 8.66 7.31 -17.16
CA PRO A 100 8.59 7.62 -18.58
C PRO A 100 8.02 6.41 -19.31
N HIS A 101 7.02 6.67 -20.16
CA HIS A 101 6.48 5.66 -21.06
C HIS A 101 7.64 5.20 -21.94
N CYS A 102 8.07 3.94 -21.79
CA CYS A 102 9.06 3.38 -22.70
C CYS A 102 8.30 3.10 -24.01
N GLU A 103 8.57 3.88 -25.04
CA GLU A 103 8.14 3.60 -26.43
C GLU A 103 8.87 2.38 -27.00
#